data_AF-A0A9W8QTA6-F1
#
_entry.id   AF-A0A9W8QTA6-F1
#
_cell.length_a   1.000
_cell.length_b   1.000
_cell.length_c   1.000
_cell.angle_alpha   90.00
_cell.angle_beta   90.00
_cell.angle_gamma   90.00
#
_symmetry.space_group_name_H-M   'P 1'
#
loop_
_entity.id
_entity.type
_entity.pdbx_description
1 polymer ?
#
loop_
_entity_poly.entity_id
_entity_poly.type
_entity_poly.pdbx_seq_one_letter_code
_entity_poly.pdbx_strand_id
1 'polypeptide(L)'
;MRVVLDLHAIQNATRVLRGTVPQEIIETVRRQLVGTIVESRLEILVGDIEETTRLTQTIKSQLSELYRSIDRYNPHFWPSMFNNPAAAIAARPVAYSAGSQEEAHLMLGYNFAAWAETPGAIDMIMALRQTT
;
A
#
# COMPACT_ATOMS: atom_id res chain seq x y z
N MET A 1 -3.14 -0.73 -1.53
CA MET A 1 -2.32 -0.01 -0.53
C MET A 1 -3.14 0.69 0.53
N ARG A 2 -4.04 1.61 0.17
CA ARG A 2 -4.79 2.40 1.17
C ARG A 2 -5.54 1.56 2.21
N VAL A 3 -6.23 0.51 1.79
CA VAL A 3 -6.97 -0.38 2.71
C VAL A 3 -6.07 -0.99 3.80
N VAL A 4 -4.87 -1.48 3.46
CA VAL A 4 -3.99 -2.09 4.47
C VAL A 4 -3.36 -1.06 5.41
N LEU A 5 -3.15 0.17 4.94
CA LEU A 5 -2.70 1.28 5.78
C LEU A 5 -3.83 1.72 6.74
N ASP A 6 -5.07 1.79 6.26
CA ASP A 6 -6.25 2.06 7.07
C ASP A 6 -6.44 0.98 8.16
N LEU A 7 -6.25 -0.30 7.82
CA LEU A 7 -6.29 -1.40 8.78
C LEU A 7 -5.19 -1.28 9.84
N HIS A 8 -3.96 -0.97 9.45
CA HIS A 8 -2.88 -0.71 10.40
C HIS A 8 -3.19 0.48 11.31
N ALA A 9 -3.79 1.55 10.78
CA ALA A 9 -4.19 2.72 11.56
C ALA A 9 -5.26 2.35 12.61
N ILE A 10 -6.28 1.57 12.22
CA ILE A 10 -7.28 1.02 13.15
C ILE A 10 -6.61 0.22 14.26
N GLN A 11 -5.73 -0.72 13.91
CA GLN A 11 -5.06 -1.60 14.88
C GLN A 11 -4.17 -0.80 15.84
N ASN A 12 -3.41 0.16 15.33
CA ASN A 12 -2.54 1.00 16.15
C ASN A 12 -3.35 1.88 17.11
N ALA A 13 -4.41 2.54 16.63
CA ALA A 13 -5.28 3.35 17.49
C ALA A 13 -5.91 2.50 18.60
N THR A 14 -6.41 1.32 18.24
CA THR A 14 -6.97 0.36 19.21
C THR A 14 -5.97 -0.01 20.27
N ARG A 15 -4.75 -0.41 19.87
CA ARG A 15 -3.70 -0.87 20.78
C ARG A 15 -3.26 0.24 21.72
N VAL A 16 -3.10 1.46 21.23
CA VAL A 16 -2.60 2.61 22.02
C VAL A 16 -3.66 3.13 22.99
N LEU A 17 -4.93 3.14 22.58
CA LEU A 17 -6.01 3.74 23.38
C LEU A 17 -6.70 2.76 24.32
N ARG A 18 -6.49 1.44 24.13
CA ARG A 18 -7.09 0.39 24.97
C ARG A 18 -6.79 0.63 26.44
N GLY A 19 -7.85 0.68 27.26
CA GLY A 19 -7.75 0.87 28.71
C GLY A 19 -7.43 2.30 29.14
N THR A 20 -7.24 3.24 28.21
CA THR A 20 -7.00 4.66 28.49
C THR A 20 -8.27 5.49 28.30
N VAL A 21 -9.10 5.14 27.30
CA VAL A 21 -10.35 5.83 27.00
C VAL A 21 -11.49 4.82 26.77
N PRO A 22 -12.76 5.25 26.91
CA PRO A 22 -13.93 4.44 26.57
C PRO A 22 -13.93 3.98 25.11
N GLN A 23 -14.59 2.86 24.86
CA GLN A 23 -14.64 2.21 23.54
C GLN A 23 -15.22 3.12 22.45
N GLU A 24 -16.19 3.97 22.80
CA GLU A 24 -16.85 4.92 21.90
C GLU A 24 -15.88 5.98 21.37
N ILE A 25 -14.90 6.38 22.20
CA ILE A 25 -13.84 7.30 21.80
C ILE A 25 -12.87 6.61 20.83
N ILE A 26 -12.53 5.35 21.10
CA ILE A 26 -11.69 4.55 20.19
C ILE A 26 -12.37 4.42 18.83
N GLU A 27 -13.65 4.11 18.80
CA GLU A 27 -14.44 3.98 17.56
C GLU A 27 -14.53 5.30 16.78
N THR A 28 -14.72 6.42 17.49
CA THR A 28 -14.72 7.75 16.89
C THR A 28 -13.37 8.06 16.25
N VAL A 29 -12.26 7.79 16.95
CA VAL A 29 -10.90 7.97 16.42
C VAL A 29 -10.66 7.08 15.21
N ARG A 30 -11.04 5.79 15.26
CA ARG A 30 -10.89 4.87 14.12
C ARG A 30 -11.57 5.39 12.86
N ARG A 31 -12.79 5.92 12.97
CA ARG A 31 -13.55 6.44 11.82
C ARG A 31 -12.84 7.62 11.15
N GLN A 32 -12.16 8.46 11.92
CA GLN A 32 -11.41 9.62 11.40
C GLN A 32 -10.08 9.24 10.74
N LEU A 33 -9.56 8.04 11.00
CA LEU A 33 -8.25 7.61 10.52
C LEU A 33 -8.28 6.90 9.16
N VAL A 34 -9.46 6.56 8.65
CA VAL A 34 -9.61 5.70 7.48
C VAL A 34 -10.24 6.40 6.29
N GLY A 35 -10.00 5.89 5.09
CA GLY A 35 -10.71 6.32 3.89
C GLY A 35 -12.14 5.78 3.80
N THR A 36 -12.91 6.37 2.90
CA THR A 36 -14.34 6.04 2.67
C THR A 36 -14.60 4.54 2.42
N ILE A 37 -13.66 3.82 1.81
CA ILE A 37 -13.78 2.38 1.51
C ILE A 37 -13.84 1.54 2.78
N VAL A 38 -13.02 1.85 3.78
CA VAL A 38 -13.01 1.14 5.06
C VAL A 38 -14.10 1.67 5.97
N GLU A 39 -14.37 2.98 5.91
CA GLU A 39 -15.48 3.59 6.64
C GLU A 39 -16.84 2.96 6.27
N SER A 40 -17.07 2.69 4.98
CA SER A 40 -18.33 2.10 4.50
C SER A 40 -18.51 0.62 4.88
N ARG A 41 -17.48 -0.02 5.45
CA ARG A 41 -17.45 -1.44 5.82
C ARG A 41 -17.39 -1.56 7.34
N LEU A 42 -18.55 -1.45 7.98
CA LEU A 42 -18.69 -1.46 9.44
C LEU A 42 -18.08 -2.73 10.08
N GLU A 43 -18.16 -3.87 9.40
CA GLU A 43 -17.55 -5.12 9.81
C GLU A 43 -16.02 -5.05 9.93
N ILE A 44 -15.38 -4.19 9.14
CA ILE A 44 -13.93 -3.93 9.20
C ILE A 44 -13.62 -2.86 10.25
N LEU A 45 -14.42 -1.78 10.28
CA LEU A 45 -14.19 -0.63 11.17
C LEU A 45 -14.39 -0.96 12.65
N VAL A 46 -15.43 -1.75 12.94
CA VAL A 46 -15.82 -2.20 14.29
C VAL A 46 -15.32 -3.61 14.57
N GLY A 47 -14.77 -4.29 13.54
CA GLY A 47 -14.22 -5.63 13.64
C GLY A 47 -13.19 -5.78 14.75
N ASP A 48 -13.06 -7.01 15.25
CA ASP A 48 -12.08 -7.34 16.26
C ASP A 48 -10.64 -7.35 15.69
N ILE A 49 -9.68 -7.49 16.60
CA ILE A 49 -8.26 -7.50 16.24
C ILE A 49 -7.92 -8.71 15.36
N GLU A 50 -8.62 -9.84 15.53
CA GLU A 50 -8.35 -11.07 14.79
C GLU A 50 -8.75 -10.92 13.32
N GLU A 51 -9.96 -10.42 13.05
CA GLU A 51 -10.48 -10.23 11.69
C GLU A 51 -9.68 -9.15 10.94
N THR A 52 -9.38 -8.03 11.59
CA THR A 52 -8.53 -6.99 10.99
C THR A 52 -7.11 -7.50 10.70
N THR A 53 -6.57 -8.38 11.54
CA THR A 53 -5.26 -9.03 11.33
C THR A 53 -5.30 -10.00 10.16
N ARG A 54 -6.35 -10.82 10.07
CA ARG A 54 -6.56 -11.76 8.96
C ARG A 54 -6.63 -11.01 7.62
N LEU A 55 -7.46 -9.96 7.54
CA LEU A 55 -7.59 -9.12 6.35
C LEU A 55 -6.27 -8.44 5.98
N THR A 56 -5.56 -7.90 6.97
CA THR A 56 -4.23 -7.31 6.77
C THR A 56 -3.26 -8.32 6.15
N GLN A 57 -3.24 -9.56 6.66
CA GLN A 57 -2.35 -10.59 6.16
C GLN A 57 -2.71 -11.02 4.73
N THR A 58 -4.00 -11.15 4.41
CA THR A 58 -4.47 -11.45 3.05
C THR A 58 -4.01 -10.38 2.07
N ILE A 59 -4.20 -9.10 2.39
CA ILE A 59 -3.82 -8.00 1.51
C ILE A 59 -2.28 -7.93 1.37
N LYS A 60 -1.53 -8.14 2.45
CA LYS A 60 -0.05 -8.23 2.38
C LYS A 60 0.43 -9.36 1.47
N SER A 61 -0.23 -10.52 1.51
CA SER A 61 0.08 -11.64 0.62
C SER A 61 -0.15 -11.26 -0.85
N GLN A 62 -1.29 -10.65 -1.16
CA GLN A 62 -1.61 -10.18 -2.52
C GLN A 62 -0.61 -9.12 -3.01
N LEU A 63 -0.20 -8.20 -2.15
CA LEU A 63 0.83 -7.21 -2.48
C LEU A 63 2.20 -7.85 -2.73
N SER A 64 2.55 -8.88 -1.97
CA SER A 64 3.79 -9.64 -2.17
C SER A 64 3.79 -10.38 -3.51
N GLU A 65 2.66 -10.95 -3.88
CA GLU A 65 2.48 -11.62 -5.18
C GLU A 65 2.55 -10.62 -6.34
N LEU A 66 1.91 -9.45 -6.19
CA LEU A 66 1.99 -8.36 -7.17
C LEU A 66 3.43 -7.89 -7.35
N TYR A 67 4.15 -7.67 -6.24
CA TYR A 67 5.56 -7.29 -6.25
C TYR A 67 6.40 -8.27 -7.07
N ARG A 68 6.31 -9.57 -6.74
CA ARG A 68 7.07 -10.63 -7.41
C ARG A 68 6.67 -10.80 -8.87
N SER A 69 5.39 -10.63 -9.19
CA SER A 69 4.90 -10.74 -10.56
C SER A 69 5.46 -9.63 -11.45
N ILE A 70 5.46 -8.40 -10.95
CA ILE A 70 6.06 -7.26 -11.65
C ILE A 70 7.57 -7.45 -11.76
N ASP A 71 8.25 -7.85 -10.69
CA ASP A 71 9.70 -8.04 -10.67
C ASP A 71 10.15 -9.12 -11.67
N ARG A 72 9.40 -10.22 -11.75
CA ARG A 72 9.64 -11.30 -12.72
C ARG A 72 9.38 -10.86 -14.15
N TYR A 73 8.34 -10.07 -14.38
CA TYR A 73 7.96 -9.62 -15.73
C TYR A 73 8.90 -8.53 -16.26
N ASN A 74 9.19 -7.54 -15.43
CA ASN A 74 10.05 -6.41 -15.78
C ASN A 74 10.95 -6.04 -14.58
N PRO A 75 12.18 -6.59 -14.53
CA PRO A 75 13.10 -6.39 -13.40
C PRO A 75 13.61 -4.94 -13.27
N HIS A 76 13.32 -4.07 -14.24
CA HIS A 76 13.69 -2.65 -14.19
C HIS A 76 12.68 -1.80 -13.43
N PHE A 77 11.45 -2.29 -13.20
CA PHE A 77 10.36 -1.51 -12.63
C PHE A 77 10.67 -1.03 -11.21
N TRP A 78 10.90 -1.94 -10.28
CA TRP A 78 11.14 -1.60 -8.87
C TRP A 78 12.43 -0.79 -8.66
N PRO A 79 13.58 -1.12 -9.28
CA PRO A 79 14.77 -0.28 -9.19
C PRO A 79 14.52 1.15 -9.69
N SER A 80 13.79 1.32 -10.79
CA SER A 80 13.46 2.65 -11.33
C SER A 80 12.52 3.41 -10.39
N MET A 81 11.56 2.72 -9.77
CA MET A 81 10.64 3.31 -8.80
C MET A 81 11.34 3.81 -7.53
N PHE A 82 12.30 3.04 -7.00
CA PHE A 82 12.90 3.33 -5.70
C PHE A 82 14.12 4.25 -5.79
N ASN A 83 14.92 4.15 -6.85
CA ASN A 83 16.20 4.86 -6.91
C ASN A 83 16.06 6.27 -7.50
N ASN A 84 15.31 6.41 -8.60
CA ASN A 84 15.12 7.71 -9.26
C ASN A 84 13.81 7.75 -10.07
N PRO A 85 12.64 7.77 -9.40
CA PRO A 85 11.36 7.75 -10.09
C PRO A 85 11.16 8.98 -10.97
N ALA A 86 11.69 10.14 -10.57
CA ALA A 86 11.57 11.37 -11.36
C ALA A 86 12.25 11.26 -12.73
N ALA A 87 13.48 10.72 -12.78
CA ALA A 87 14.17 10.50 -14.05
C ALA A 87 13.47 9.45 -14.92
N ALA A 88 13.00 8.35 -14.32
CA ALA A 88 12.24 7.33 -15.02
C ALA A 88 10.98 7.89 -15.67
N ILE A 89 10.21 8.69 -14.92
CA ILE A 89 8.98 9.35 -15.43
C ILE A 89 9.30 10.39 -16.51
N ALA A 90 10.39 11.15 -16.35
CA ALA A 90 10.79 12.16 -17.31
C ALA A 90 11.29 11.58 -18.65
N ALA A 91 11.72 10.31 -18.68
CA ALA A 91 12.30 9.68 -19.87
C ALA A 91 11.35 9.60 -21.07
N ARG A 92 10.02 9.50 -20.84
CA ARG A 92 8.95 9.51 -21.87
C ARG A 92 9.33 8.78 -23.17
N PRO A 93 9.60 7.47 -23.11
CA PRO A 93 10.04 6.73 -24.28
C PRO A 93 8.95 6.71 -25.37
N VAL A 94 9.38 6.87 -26.62
CA VAL A 94 8.48 6.88 -27.80
C VAL A 94 8.13 5.46 -28.23
N ALA A 95 8.97 4.48 -27.90
CA ALA A 95 8.78 3.06 -28.17
C ALA A 95 9.33 2.23 -27.01
N TYR A 96 8.80 1.01 -26.85
CA TYR A 96 9.24 0.05 -25.85
C TYR A 96 9.02 -1.38 -26.36
N SER A 97 9.68 -2.34 -25.72
CA SER A 97 9.40 -3.78 -25.88
C SER A 97 8.96 -4.37 -24.54
N ALA A 98 8.28 -5.52 -24.56
CA ALA A 98 7.87 -6.20 -23.33
C ALA A 98 9.09 -6.54 -22.46
N GLY A 99 9.02 -6.20 -21.16
CA GLY A 99 10.08 -6.39 -20.18
C GLY A 99 11.23 -5.36 -20.23
N SER A 100 11.19 -4.39 -21.15
CA SER A 100 12.26 -3.40 -21.33
C SER A 100 12.27 -2.32 -20.24
N GLN A 101 13.40 -1.63 -20.10
CA GLN A 101 13.51 -0.48 -19.21
C GLN A 101 12.57 0.66 -19.63
N GLU A 102 12.40 0.87 -20.94
CA GLU A 102 11.47 1.84 -21.50
C GLU A 102 10.02 1.54 -21.09
N GLU A 103 9.62 0.26 -21.11
CA GLU A 103 8.30 -0.15 -20.62
C GLU A 103 8.14 0.16 -19.12
N ALA A 104 9.16 -0.12 -18.31
CA ALA A 104 9.14 0.19 -16.88
C ALA A 104 8.98 1.70 -16.63
N HIS A 105 9.75 2.53 -17.34
CA HIS A 105 9.66 3.99 -17.28
C HIS A 105 8.28 4.50 -17.71
N LEU A 106 7.73 3.95 -18.79
CA LEU A 106 6.40 4.29 -19.28
C LEU A 106 5.33 3.94 -18.25
N MET A 107 5.37 2.72 -17.68
CA MET A 107 4.43 2.28 -16.66
C MET A 107 4.52 3.14 -15.40
N LEU A 108 5.73 3.50 -14.96
CA LEU A 108 5.91 4.44 -13.84
C LEU A 108 5.29 5.81 -14.13
N GLY A 109 5.43 6.31 -15.37
CA GLY A 109 4.76 7.53 -15.80
C GLY A 109 3.23 7.48 -15.65
N TYR A 110 2.61 6.31 -15.80
CA TYR A 110 1.16 6.13 -15.65
C TYR A 110 0.70 5.90 -14.21
N ASN A 111 1.48 5.19 -13.40
CA ASN A 111 0.97 4.70 -12.12
C ASN A 111 1.66 5.31 -10.88
N PHE A 112 2.84 5.92 -11.00
CA PHE A 112 3.61 6.38 -9.84
C PHE A 112 2.82 7.34 -8.94
N ALA A 113 2.05 8.26 -9.53
CA ALA A 113 1.25 9.24 -8.79
C ALA A 113 0.28 8.56 -7.80
N ALA A 114 -0.41 7.49 -8.22
CA ALA A 114 -1.35 6.79 -7.34
C ALA A 114 -0.68 6.18 -6.10
N TRP A 115 0.58 5.76 -6.22
CA TRP A 115 1.38 5.28 -5.09
C TRP A 115 1.87 6.44 -4.22
N ALA A 116 2.39 7.50 -4.84
CA ALA A 116 2.93 8.66 -4.15
C ALA A 116 1.86 9.46 -3.38
N GLU A 117 0.63 9.52 -3.90
CA GLU A 117 -0.52 10.17 -3.26
C GLU A 117 -1.08 9.38 -2.06
N THR A 118 -0.60 8.15 -1.83
CA THR A 118 -0.98 7.34 -0.67
C THR A 118 0.17 7.31 0.34
N PRO A 119 0.13 8.12 1.42
CA PRO A 119 1.19 8.14 2.42
C PRO A 119 1.50 6.73 2.96
N GLY A 120 2.77 6.36 3.02
CA GLY A 120 3.23 5.05 3.48
C GLY A 120 3.10 3.90 2.47
N ALA A 121 2.54 4.13 1.27
CA ALA A 121 2.44 3.08 0.26
C ALA A 121 3.81 2.66 -0.28
N ILE A 122 4.67 3.62 -0.64
CA ILE A 122 6.02 3.32 -1.16
C ILE A 122 6.85 2.58 -0.09
N ASP A 123 6.81 3.05 1.17
CA ASP A 123 7.51 2.41 2.29
C ASP A 123 7.08 0.96 2.49
N MET A 124 5.78 0.69 2.38
CA MET A 124 5.25 -0.65 2.50
C MET A 124 5.74 -1.58 1.38
N ILE A 125 5.82 -1.12 0.13
CA ILE A 125 6.37 -1.92 -0.96
C ILE A 125 7.88 -2.15 -0.76
N MET A 126 8.62 -1.13 -0.33
CA MET A 126 10.04 -1.28 0.00
C MET A 126 10.27 -2.32 1.09
N ALA A 127 9.37 -2.42 2.07
CA ALA A 127 9.46 -3.46 3.11
C ALA A 127 9.28 -4.88 2.53
N LEU A 128 8.48 -5.07 1.48
CA LEU A 128 8.30 -6.37 0.83
C LEU A 128 9.58 -6.90 0.18
N ARG A 129 10.48 -6.00 -0.26
CA ARG A 129 11.81 -6.34 -0.75
C ARG A 129 12.66 -7.05 0.30
N GLN A 130 12.45 -6.77 1.59
CA GLN A 130 13.26 -7.32 2.69
C GLN A 130 12.78 -8.70 3.16
N THR A 131 11.57 -9.10 2.78
CA THR A 131 10.93 -10.38 3.16
C THR A 131 11.05 -11.48 2.10
N THR A 132 11.81 -11.24 1.03
CA THR A 132 12.02 -12.17 -0.09
C THR A 132 13.51 -12.36 -0.31
#